data_AF-A0A833ECW0-F1
#
_entry.id   AF-A0A833ECW0-F1
#
_cell.length_a   1.000
_cell.length_b   1.000
_cell.length_c   1.000
_cell.angle_alpha   90.00
_cell.angle_beta   90.00
_cell.angle_gamma   90.00
#
_symmetry.space_group_name_H-M   'P 1'
#
loop_
_entity.id
_entity.type
_entity.pdbx_description
1 polymer ?
#
loop_
_entity_poly.entity_id
_entity_poly.type
_entity_poly.pdbx_seq_one_letter_code
_entity_poly.pdbx_strand_id
1 'polypeptide(L)' 'MVDREKVEREAEEIVKRFSQILEKYTFEEVEEYYILEIKNVLREDEEPSVDPSFREEVLRIAPKTRDGYIVVEKSRWE' A
#
# COMPACT_ATOMS: atom_id res chain seq x y z
N MET A 1 -6.80 11.40 18.72
CA MET A 1 -6.90 10.06 19.34
C MET A 1 -7.88 9.25 18.52
N VAL A 2 -7.53 8.04 18.11
CA VAL A 2 -8.45 7.17 17.36
C VAL A 2 -9.55 6.69 18.31
N ASP A 3 -10.80 6.83 17.88
CA ASP A 3 -11.96 6.26 18.58
C ASP A 3 -12.01 4.76 18.30
N ARG A 4 -11.48 3.97 19.23
CA ARG A 4 -11.29 2.53 19.06
C ARG A 4 -12.62 1.79 18.92
N GLU A 5 -13.62 2.15 19.73
CA GLU A 5 -14.94 1.51 19.69
C GLU A 5 -15.65 1.78 18.36
N LYS A 6 -15.51 3.00 17.83
CA LYS A 6 -16.03 3.34 16.51
C LYS A 6 -15.36 2.51 15.41
N VAL A 7 -14.04 2.37 15.45
CA VAL A 7 -13.28 1.59 14.45
C VAL A 7 -13.66 0.11 14.52
N GLU A 8 -13.77 -0.47 15.71
CA GLU A 8 -14.16 -1.88 15.89
C GLU A 8 -15.57 -2.14 15.34
N ARG A 9 -16.54 -1.28 15.67
CA ARG A 9 -17.91 -1.40 15.15
C ARG A 9 -17.98 -1.27 13.62
N GLU A 10 -17.27 -0.31 13.04
CA GLU A 10 -17.26 -0.12 11.58
C GLU A 10 -16.58 -1.31 10.88
N ALA A 11 -15.51 -1.86 11.44
CA ALA A 11 -14.86 -3.06 10.92
C ALA A 11 -15.78 -4.28 10.96
N GLU A 12 -16.48 -4.50 12.08
CA GLU A 12 -17.46 -5.59 12.20
C GLU A 12 -18.61 -5.46 11.19
N GLU A 13 -19.10 -4.25 10.95
CA GLU A 13 -20.16 -3.98 9.97
C GLU A 13 -19.69 -4.30 8.53
N ILE A 14 -18.46 -3.91 8.19
CA ILE A 14 -17.86 -4.21 6.88
C ILE A 14 -17.74 -5.72 6.68
N VAL A 15 -17.17 -6.43 7.66
CA VAL A 15 -17.01 -7.89 7.58
C VAL A 15 -18.36 -8.58 7.43
N LYS A 16 -19.33 -8.20 8.27
CA LYS A 16 -20.69 -8.78 8.22
C LYS A 16 -21.36 -8.59 6.87
N ARG A 17 -21.31 -7.38 6.31
CA ARG A 17 -21.90 -7.09 4.98
C ARG A 17 -21.20 -7.88 3.88
N PHE A 18 -19.88 -7.99 3.94
CA PHE A 18 -19.12 -8.75 2.97
C PHE A 18 -19.48 -10.23 3.01
N SER A 19 -19.52 -10.85 4.20
CA SER A 19 -19.94 -12.25 4.37
C SER A 19 -21.35 -12.51 3.84
N GLN A 20 -22.32 -11.64 4.15
CA GLN A 20 -23.71 -11.76 3.67
C GLN A 20 -23.83 -11.68 2.15
N ILE A 21 -22.94 -10.92 1.50
CA ILE A 21 -22.91 -10.83 0.04
C ILE A 21 -22.26 -12.10 -0.52
N LEU A 22 -21.12 -12.52 0.01
CA LEU A 22 -20.39 -13.71 -0.44
C LEU A 22 -21.23 -14.99 -0.36
N GLU A 23 -22.06 -15.15 0.69
CA GLU A 23 -22.98 -16.30 0.83
C GLU A 23 -23.95 -16.46 -0.35
N LYS A 24 -24.21 -15.39 -1.11
CA LYS A 24 -25.11 -15.42 -2.28
C LYS A 24 -24.44 -15.92 -3.55
N TYR A 25 -23.13 -16.10 -3.55
CA TYR A 25 -22.36 -16.52 -4.70
C TYR A 25 -21.75 -17.90 -4.45
N THR A 26 -21.79 -18.75 -5.46
CA THR A 26 -21.03 -20.00 -5.51
C THR A 26 -19.79 -19.72 -6.33
N PHE A 27 -18.62 -19.79 -5.69
CA PHE A 27 -17.34 -19.65 -6.37
C PHE A 27 -16.87 -21.03 -6.82
N GLU A 28 -16.41 -21.15 -8.06
CA GLU A 28 -15.56 -22.27 -8.44
C GLU A 28 -14.21 -22.12 -7.71
N GLU A 29 -13.56 -23.22 -7.34
CA GLU A 29 -12.23 -23.20 -6.70
C GLU A 29 -11.14 -22.82 -7.73
N VAL A 30 -11.22 -21.60 -8.26
CA VAL A 30 -10.23 -21.03 -9.17
C VAL A 30 -9.45 -19.96 -8.41
N GLU A 31 -8.23 -20.28 -8.00
CA GLU A 31 -7.32 -19.29 -7.42
C GLU A 31 -6.77 -18.37 -8.53
N GLU A 32 -7.39 -17.21 -8.71
CA GLU A 32 -6.92 -16.18 -9.64
C GLU A 32 -6.10 -15.10 -8.90
N TYR A 33 -4.78 -15.20 -8.96
CA TYR A 33 -3.87 -14.19 -8.38
C TYR A 33 -3.65 -12.98 -9.30
N TYR A 34 -3.83 -13.17 -10.61
CA TYR A 34 -3.66 -12.14 -11.62
C TYR A 34 -4.80 -12.27 -12.64
N ILE A 35 -5.41 -11.14 -12.99
CA ILE A 35 -6.39 -11.06 -14.08
C ILE A 35 -5.72 -11.34 -15.43
N LEU A 36 -4.42 -11.04 -15.54
CA LEU A 36 -3.63 -11.23 -16.74
C LEU A 36 -2.74 -12.47 -16.59
N GLU A 37 -2.73 -13.33 -17.60
CA GLU A 37 -1.86 -14.51 -17.65
C GLU A 37 -0.41 -14.18 -18.05
N ILE A 38 -0.03 -12.90 -18.06
CA ILE A 38 1.30 -12.46 -18.47
C ILE A 38 2.30 -12.79 -17.36
N LYS A 39 3.19 -13.74 -17.65
CA LYS A 39 4.27 -14.16 -16.75
C LYS A 39 5.60 -13.64 -17.25
N ASN A 40 6.55 -13.46 -16.33
CA ASN A 40 7.94 -13.13 -16.63
C ASN A 40 8.11 -11.81 -17.40
N VAL A 41 7.43 -10.74 -16.96
CA VAL A 41 7.74 -9.38 -17.42
C VAL A 41 9.05 -8.96 -16.75
N LEU A 42 10.14 -9.06 -17.50
CA LEU A 42 11.48 -8.68 -17.06
C LEU A 42 11.80 -7.26 -17.56
N ARG A 43 12.61 -6.55 -16.78
CA ARG A 43 13.22 -5.28 -17.22
C ARG A 43 14.62 -5.59 -17.72
N GLU A 44 15.00 -5.01 -18.86
CA GLU A 44 16.35 -5.08 -19.38
C GLU A 44 17.37 -4.51 -18.38
N ASP A 45 18.57 -5.08 -18.39
CA ASP A 45 19.67 -4.64 -17.53
C ASP A 45 20.37 -3.41 -18.15
N GLU A 46 19.64 -2.30 -18.17
CA GLU A 46 20.12 -1.01 -18.66
C GLU A 46 20.54 -0.10 -17.49
N GLU A 47 21.53 0.77 -17.76
CA GLU A 47 21.96 1.80 -16.82
C GLU A 47 20.78 2.74 -16.51
N PRO A 48 20.40 2.92 -15.24
CA PRO A 48 19.30 3.79 -14.88
C PRO A 48 19.61 5.24 -15.20
N SER A 49 18.66 5.97 -15.80
CA SER A 49 18.74 7.42 -15.89
C SER A 49 18.38 8.05 -14.55
N VAL A 50 19.23 8.95 -14.07
CA VAL A 50 18.94 9.74 -12.87
C VAL A 50 18.38 11.08 -13.31
N ASP A 51 17.10 11.31 -13.00
CA ASP A 51 16.48 12.62 -13.16
C ASP A 51 17.11 13.61 -12.17
N PRO A 52 17.79 14.69 -12.63
CA PRO A 52 18.41 15.67 -11.75
C PRO A 52 17.42 16.38 -10.82
N SER A 53 16.15 16.46 -11.21
CA SER A 53 15.09 17.11 -10.43
C SER A 53 14.55 16.24 -9.30
N PHE A 54 14.75 14.92 -9.37
CA PHE A 54 14.16 13.94 -8.44
C PHE A 54 14.35 14.31 -6.97
N ARG A 55 15.57 14.74 -6.61
CA ARG A 55 15.90 15.10 -5.22
C ARG A 55 15.05 16.27 -4.73
N GLU A 56 14.85 17.29 -5.55
CA GLU A 56 14.03 18.45 -5.20
C GLU A 56 12.57 18.05 -5.05
N GLU A 57 12.05 17.26 -6.00
CA GLU A 57 10.65 16.84 -6.00
C GLU A 57 10.26 15.98 -4.80
N VAL A 58 11.13 15.03 -4.43
CA VAL A 58 10.92 14.18 -3.26
C VAL A 58 10.95 15.00 -1.97
N LEU A 59 11.91 15.92 -1.83
CA LEU A 59 12.00 16.76 -0.64
C LEU A 59 10.86 17.77 -0.53
N ARG A 60 10.29 18.21 -1.65
CA ARG A 60 9.13 19.11 -1.70
C ARG A 60 7.87 18.51 -1.10
N ILE A 61 7.64 17.20 -1.27
CA ILE A 61 6.46 16.50 -0.74
C ILE A 61 6.70 15.83 0.61
N ALA A 62 7.95 15.83 1.10
CA ALA A 62 8.31 15.16 2.34
C ALA A 62 7.74 15.91 3.57
N PRO A 63 7.12 15.21 4.55
CA PRO A 63 6.50 15.86 5.72
C PRO A 63 7.45 16.68 6.60
N LYS A 64 8.72 16.23 6.72
CA LYS A 64 9.78 16.91 7.47
C LYS A 64 11.11 16.72 6.77
N THR A 65 11.79 17.83 6.51
CA THR A 65 13.13 17.84 5.91
C THR A 65 14.09 18.70 6.72
N ARG A 66 15.38 18.37 6.68
CA ARG A 66 16.46 19.15 7.28
C ARG A 66 17.75 18.92 6.50
N ASP A 67 18.45 19.98 6.14
CA ASP A 67 19.77 19.93 5.49
C ASP A 67 19.80 19.04 4.23
N GLY A 68 18.69 18.97 3.49
CA GLY A 68 18.56 18.11 2.30
C GLY A 68 18.26 16.63 2.60
N TYR A 69 17.84 16.30 3.81
CA TYR A 69 17.44 14.95 4.23
C TYR A 69 15.99 14.92 4.70
N ILE A 70 15.34 13.78 4.54
CA ILE A 70 14.06 13.49 5.19
C ILE A 70 14.36 13.11 6.64
N VAL A 71 13.65 13.72 7.59
CA VAL A 71 13.86 13.46 9.02
C VAL A 71 12.67 12.73 9.60
N VAL A 72 12.93 11.63 10.29
CA VAL A 72 11.94 10.82 11.00
C VAL A 72 12.32 10.67 12.47
N GLU A 73 11.34 10.38 13.31
CA GLU A 73 11.59 10.05 14.70
C GLU A 73 12.37 8.73 14.78
N LYS A 74 13.42 8.71 15.60
CA LYS A 74 14.19 7.49 15.82
C LYS A 74 13.32 6.52 16.62
N SER A 75 12.83 5.47 15.97
CA SER A 75 12.14 4.39 16.66
C SER A 75 13.10 3.70 17.63
N ARG A 76 12.59 3.38 18.82
CA ARG A 76 13.23 2.43 19.73
C ARG A 76 12.45 1.13 19.59
N TRP A 77 13.16 0.05 19.29
CA TRP A 77 12.60 -1.28 19.43
C TRP A 77 12.42 -1.53 20.93
N GLU A 78 11.17 -1.63 21.38
CA GLU A 78 10.80 -2.16 22.70
C GLU A 78 10.35 -3.61 22.56
#